data_AF-A0ABD2LA32-F1
#
_entry.id   AF-A0ABD2LA32-F1
#
_cell.length_a   1.000
_cell.length_b   1.000
_cell.length_c   1.000
_cell.angle_alpha   90.00
_cell.angle_beta   90.00
_cell.angle_gamma   90.00
#
_symmetry.space_group_name_H-M   'P 1'
#
loop_
_entity.id
_entity.type
_entity.pdbx_description
1 polymer ?
#
loop_
_entity_poly.entity_id
_entity_poly.type
_entity_poly.pdbx_seq_one_letter_code
_entity_poly.pdbx_strand_id
1 'polypeptide(L)' 'MSEKQEEKHMKCPSCNYEMCRECEMEKHDNLSCLEFAKRHNRLEQLMQKRLNDVAIDKCPKCHMNFIKTDGCNYVKNC' A
#
# COMPACT_ATOMS: atom_id res chain seq x y z
N MET A 1 -11.66 33.09 -17.46
CA MET A 1 -12.89 32.26 -17.51
C MET A 1 -12.45 30.85 -17.16
N SER A 2 -12.81 30.37 -15.97
CA SER A 2 -12.34 29.08 -15.46
C SER A 2 -12.88 27.95 -16.33
N GLU A 3 -11.98 27.30 -17.08
CA GLU A 3 -12.29 26.14 -17.89
C GLU A 3 -12.85 25.04 -16.99
N LYS A 4 -14.10 24.67 -17.25
CA LYS A 4 -14.84 23.63 -16.55
C LYS A 4 -14.09 22.32 -16.76
N GLN A 5 -13.48 21.79 -15.70
CA GLN A 5 -12.92 20.44 -15.69
C GLN A 5 -14.08 19.47 -15.89
N GLU A 6 -14.15 18.90 -17.09
CA GLU A 6 -15.12 17.89 -17.50
C GLU A 6 -15.08 16.72 -16.51
N GLU A 7 -16.26 16.30 -16.02
CA GLU A 7 -16.43 15.24 -15.03
C GLU A 7 -15.88 13.89 -15.56
N LYS A 8 -14.58 13.65 -15.36
CA LYS A 8 -13.90 12.37 -15.68
C LYS A 8 -14.21 11.25 -14.69
N HIS A 9 -15.32 11.34 -13.98
CA HIS A 9 -15.69 10.41 -12.92
C HIS A 9 -17.04 9.74 -13.22
N MET A 10 -17.16 8.49 -12.80
CA MET A 10 -18.39 7.71 -12.82
C MET A 10 -18.82 7.46 -11.39
N LYS A 11 -20.09 7.71 -11.09
CA LYS A 11 -20.67 7.42 -9.78
C LYS A 11 -21.61 6.23 -9.90
N CYS A 12 -21.39 5.20 -9.10
CA CYS A 12 -22.29 4.07 -9.01
C CYS A 12 -23.60 4.50 -8.32
N PRO A 13 -24.77 4.35 -8.95
CA PRO A 13 -26.05 4.75 -8.35
C PRO A 13 -26.47 3.85 -7.18
N SER A 14 -25.88 2.66 -7.03
CA SER A 14 -26.26 1.70 -5.99
C SER A 14 -25.43 1.83 -4.70
N CYS A 15 -24.13 2.10 -4.81
CA CYS A 15 -23.23 2.24 -3.65
C CYS A 15 -22.65 3.64 -3.48
N ASN A 16 -23.00 4.60 -4.34
CA ASN A 16 -22.45 5.96 -4.38
C ASN A 16 -20.93 6.03 -4.57
N TYR A 17 -20.27 4.93 -4.93
CA TYR A 17 -18.83 4.89 -5.18
C TYR A 17 -18.48 5.69 -6.43
N GLU A 18 -17.44 6.53 -6.34
CA GLU A 18 -16.95 7.35 -7.45
C GLU A 18 -15.62 6.80 -7.97
N MET A 19 -15.53 6.58 -9.28
CA MET A 19 -14.36 6.04 -9.96
C MET A 19 -13.94 6.93 -11.12
N CYS A 20 -12.65 6.92 -11.47
CA CYS A 20 -12.15 7.54 -12.69
C CYS A 20 -12.58 6.75 -13.92
N ARG A 21 -13.07 7.43 -14.96
CA ARG A 21 -13.49 6.77 -16.22
C ARG A 21 -12.32 6.27 -17.05
N GLU A 22 -11.14 6.86 -16.89
CA GLU A 22 -9.97 6.57 -17.75
C GLU A 22 -9.14 5.40 -17.22
N CYS A 23 -9.01 5.27 -15.90
CA CYS A 23 -8.18 4.24 -15.28
C CYS A 23 -8.96 3.27 -14.40
N GLU A 24 -10.28 3.46 -14.27
CA GLU A 24 -11.20 2.60 -13.51
C GLU A 24 -10.88 2.49 -12.00
N MET A 25 -9.97 3.32 -11.50
CA MET A 25 -9.59 3.42 -10.09
C MET A 25 -10.51 4.39 -9.33
N GLU A 26 -10.29 4.55 -8.02
CA GLU A 26 -11.00 5.57 -7.22
C GLU A 26 -10.87 6.98 -7.82
N LYS A 27 -11.89 7.81 -7.59
CA LYS A 27 -11.92 9.22 -8.03
C LYS A 27 -10.66 9.97 -7.57
N HIS A 28 -10.01 10.68 -8.50
CA HIS A 28 -8.79 11.44 -8.22
C HIS A 28 -8.77 12.79 -8.97
N ASP A 29 -9.53 13.78 -8.50
CA ASP A 29 -9.65 15.09 -9.17
C ASP A 29 -8.34 15.90 -9.20
N ASN A 30 -7.43 15.66 -8.27
CA ASN A 30 -6.21 16.46 -8.08
C ASN A 30 -4.93 15.79 -8.65
N LEU A 31 -5.07 14.60 -9.24
CA LEU A 31 -3.95 13.81 -9.74
C LEU A 31 -4.27 13.26 -11.12
N SER A 32 -3.29 13.29 -12.03
CA SER A 32 -3.39 12.52 -13.27
C SER A 32 -3.42 11.02 -12.96
N CYS A 33 -4.04 10.20 -13.81
CA CYS A 33 -4.12 8.74 -13.65
C CYS A 33 -2.75 8.11 -13.36
N LEU A 34 -1.69 8.57 -14.04
CA LEU A 34 -0.32 8.09 -13.84
C LEU A 34 0.22 8.40 -12.44
N GLU A 35 0.00 9.61 -11.94
CA GLU A 35 0.47 10.03 -10.61
C GLU A 35 -0.30 9.31 -9.51
N PHE A 36 -1.60 9.12 -9.72
CA PHE A 36 -2.44 8.31 -8.84
C PHE A 36 -1.94 6.86 -8.79
N ALA A 37 -1.69 6.22 -9.94
CA ALA A 37 -1.19 4.86 -10.02
C ALA A 37 0.17 4.68 -9.33
N LYS A 38 1.12 5.61 -9.51
CA LYS A 38 2.42 5.57 -8.80
C LYS A 38 2.25 5.66 -7.29
N ARG A 39 1.36 6.54 -6.82
CA ARG A 39 1.09 6.71 -5.38
C ARG A 39 0.43 5.47 -4.79
N HIS A 40 -0.55 4.91 -5.48
CA HIS A 40 -1.25 3.68 -5.07
C HIS A 40 -0.27 2.51 -4.97
N ASN A 41 0.56 2.28 -6.00
CA ASN A 41 1.60 1.25 -5.98
C ASN A 41 2.58 1.42 -4.82
N ARG A 42 3.02 2.66 -4.54
CA ARG A 42 3.91 2.94 -3.40
C ARG A 42 3.23 2.62 -2.07
N LEU A 43 1.95 2.93 -1.93
CA LEU A 43 1.17 2.63 -0.73
C LEU A 43 1.05 1.12 -0.52
N GLU A 44 0.74 0.38 -1.58
CA GLU A 44 0.65 -1.08 -1.57
C GLU A 44 1.99 -1.73 -1.19
N GLN A 45 3.10 -1.27 -1.76
CA GLN A 45 4.43 -1.74 -1.38
C GLN A 45 4.76 -1.45 0.09
N LEU A 46 4.34 -0.31 0.64
CA LEU A 46 4.53 0.01 2.05
C LEU A 46 3.67 -0.91 2.94
N MET A 47 2.42 -1.18 2.55
CA MET A 47 1.56 -2.13 3.25
C MET A 47 2.14 -3.54 3.21
N GLN A 48 2.61 -4.00 2.05
CA GLN A 48 3.29 -5.28 1.92
C GLN A 48 4.54 -5.36 2.80
N LYS A 49 5.36 -4.31 2.85
CA LYS A 49 6.52 -4.28 3.78
C LYS A 49 6.09 -4.41 5.23
N ARG A 50 5.06 -3.66 5.65
CA ARG A 50 4.52 -3.74 7.03
C ARG A 50 3.96 -5.11 7.38
N LEU A 51 3.28 -5.77 6.45
CA LEU A 51 2.72 -7.12 6.66
C LEU A 51 3.82 -8.19 6.68
N ASN A 52 4.89 -8.01 5.91
CA ASN A 52 6.05 -8.90 5.89
C ASN A 52 7.09 -8.58 6.97
N ASP A 53 6.90 -7.51 7.75
CA ASP A 53 7.76 -7.10 8.87
C ASP A 53 7.60 -8.01 10.10
N VAL A 54 7.35 -9.31 9.87
CA VAL A 54 7.75 -10.31 10.85
C VAL A 54 9.27 -10.23 10.87
N ALA A 55 9.85 -9.68 11.93
CA ALA A 55 11.28 -9.59 12.13
C ALA A 55 11.88 -11.01 12.22
N ILE A 56 12.18 -11.58 11.06
CA ILE A 56 12.90 -12.84 10.91
C ILE A 56 14.38 -12.53 11.08
N ASP A 57 14.87 -12.66 12.30
CA ASP A 57 16.28 -12.53 12.61
C ASP A 57 17.03 -13.82 12.22
N LYS A 58 18.33 -13.67 11.94
CA LYS A 58 19.23 -14.80 11.69
C LYS A 58 20.16 -15.03 12.87
N CYS A 59 20.30 -16.28 13.28
CA CYS A 59 21.32 -16.65 14.26
C CYS A 59 22.71 -16.44 13.64
N PRO A 60 23.61 -15.64 14.26
CA PRO A 60 24.96 -15.41 13.71
C PRO A 60 25.87 -16.65 13.76
N LYS A 61 25.50 -17.69 14.53
CA LYS A 61 26.26 -18.95 14.60
C LYS A 61 25.78 -19.99 13.59
N CYS A 62 24.49 -20.31 13.61
CA CYS A 62 23.93 -21.41 12.81
C CYS A 62 23.16 -20.95 11.55
N HIS A 63 23.05 -19.63 11.33
CA HIS A 63 22.36 -19.00 10.19
C HIS A 63 20.87 -19.36 10.03
N MET A 64 20.27 -19.98 11.05
CA MET A 64 18.85 -20.30 11.09
C MET A 64 18.02 -19.04 11.27
N ASN A 65 16.91 -18.96 10.53
CA ASN A 65 15.90 -17.92 10.63
C ASN A 65 15.01 -18.16 11.86
N PHE A 66 14.78 -17.14 12.67
CA PHE A 66 13.87 -17.20 13.83
C PHE A 66 13.07 -15.91 13.99
N ILE A 67 11.91 -15.99 14.64
CA ILE A 67 11.05 -14.84 14.92
C ILE A 67 11.24 -14.45 16.38
N LYS A 68 11.57 -13.18 16.65
CA LYS A 68 11.59 -12.68 18.03
C LYS A 68 10.16 -12.58 18.54
N THR A 69 9.89 -13.20 19.69
CA THR A 69 8.66 -12.95 20.44
C THR A 69 8.86 -11.71 21.30
N ASP A 70 7.82 -10.88 21.41
CA ASP A 70 7.89 -9.55 22.03
C ASP A 70 8.37 -9.64 23.50
N GLY A 71 9.22 -8.70 23.92
CA GLY A 71 9.63 -8.56 25.33
C GLY A 71 10.95 -9.21 25.77
N CYS A 72 11.69 -9.93 24.91
CA CYS A 72 13.01 -10.47 25.30
C CYS A 72 14.02 -10.52 24.14
N ASN A 73 15.17 -9.84 24.31
CA ASN A 73 16.29 -9.87 23.36
C ASN A 73 17.21 -11.09 23.51
N TYR A 74 16.95 -11.94 24.52
CA TYR A 74 17.77 -13.12 24.76
C TYR A 74 17.38 -14.24 23.80
N VAL A 75 18.24 -14.48 22.82
CA VAL A 75 18.14 -15.64 21.92
C VAL A 75 18.92 -16.78 22.60
N LYS A 76 18.21 -17.83 23.01
CA LYS A 76 18.86 -19.02 23.58
C LYS A 76 19.82 -19.59 22.53
N ASN A 77 21.07 -19.88 22.94
CA ASN A 77 22.11 -20.36 22.03
C ASN A 77 21.61 -21.53 21.16
N CYS A 78 21.64 -21.30 19.85
CA CYS A 78 22.12 -22.29 18.88
C CYS A 78 23.63 -22.48 19.17
#